data_AF-A0A951E9V3-F1
#
_entry.id   AF-A0A951E9V3-F1
#
_cell.length_a   1.000
_cell.length_b   1.000
_cell.length_c   1.000
_cell.angle_alpha   90.00
_cell.angle_beta   90.00
_cell.angle_gamma   90.00
#
_symmetry.space_group_name_H-M   'P 1'
#
loop_
_entity.id
_entity.type
_entity.pdbx_description
1 polymer ?
#
loop_
_entity_poly.entity_id
_entity_poly.type
_entity_poly.pdbx_seq_one_letter_code
_entity_poly.pdbx_strand_id
1 'polypeptide(L)'
;MVSVAHEKGSLNDLRAMLANDIAMKAFRDGTRPFPDGAIIARLAWKYVPSAEDNAIFGKVQSFVAGPPTNVQFSVKDSQKYAATSGWGFGQFEDGKPNRDEALLGTCAPCHARLPKAEDFVFTHYAP
;
A
#
# COMPACT_ATOMS: atom_id res chain seq x y z
N MET A 1 9.48 -4.07 -6.72
CA MET A 1 8.79 -4.28 -5.44
C MET A 1 9.48 -3.45 -4.38
N VAL A 2 8.72 -2.79 -3.50
CA VAL A 2 9.25 -1.93 -2.42
C VAL A 2 9.37 -2.72 -1.13
N SER A 3 8.32 -3.42 -0.73
CA SER A 3 8.23 -4.15 0.54
C SER A 3 6.96 -5.03 0.54
N VAL A 4 6.86 -5.92 1.54
CA VAL A 4 5.68 -6.72 1.86
C VAL A 4 5.29 -6.52 3.32
N ALA A 5 4.00 -6.64 3.63
CA ALA A 5 3.50 -6.50 4.99
C ALA A 5 2.36 -7.47 5.29
N HIS A 6 2.22 -7.83 6.56
CA HIS A 6 1.03 -8.47 7.11
C HIS A 6 0.34 -7.47 8.04
N GLU A 7 -0.90 -7.11 7.73
CA GLU A 7 -1.75 -6.37 8.66
C GLU A 7 -2.54 -7.36 9.52
N LYS A 8 -2.26 -7.39 10.81
CA LYS A 8 -3.04 -8.21 11.76
C LYS A 8 -4.31 -7.46 12.20
N GLY A 9 -5.28 -8.19 12.75
CA GLY A 9 -6.46 -7.61 13.37
C GLY A 9 -7.71 -7.81 12.52
N SER A 10 -8.56 -6.78 12.40
CA SER A 10 -9.84 -6.89 11.71
C SER A 10 -9.70 -7.05 10.19
N LEU A 11 -8.67 -6.46 9.58
CA LEU A 11 -8.41 -6.59 8.15
C LEU A 11 -7.80 -7.96 7.80
N ASN A 12 -6.82 -8.38 8.61
CA ASN A 12 -6.05 -9.62 8.48
C ASN A 12 -5.66 -9.93 7.02
N ASP A 13 -4.78 -9.10 6.46
CA ASP A 13 -4.43 -9.12 5.04
C ASP A 13 -2.91 -9.16 4.80
N LEU A 14 -2.52 -9.72 3.66
CA LEU A 14 -1.17 -9.61 3.11
C LEU A 14 -1.14 -8.45 2.13
N ARG A 15 -0.05 -7.68 2.14
CA ARG A 15 0.14 -6.51 1.29
C ARG A 15 1.48 -6.54 0.58
N ALA A 16 1.47 -6.15 -0.68
CA ALA A 16 2.68 -5.87 -1.44
C ALA A 16 2.66 -4.41 -1.89
N MET A 17 3.76 -3.71 -1.62
CA MET A 17 3.96 -2.34 -2.07
C MET A 17 4.82 -2.36 -3.32
N LEU A 18 4.28 -1.83 -4.40
CA LEU A 18 4.96 -1.62 -5.66
C LEU A 18 5.10 -0.12 -5.90
N ALA A 19 6.05 0.26 -6.73
CA ALA A 19 6.24 1.65 -7.09
C ALA A 19 6.78 1.78 -8.51
N ASN A 20 6.50 2.90 -9.16
CA ASN A 20 7.11 3.22 -10.46
C ASN A 20 8.60 3.56 -10.30
N ASP A 21 9.30 3.77 -11.41
CA ASP A 21 10.76 4.00 -11.39
C ASP A 21 11.17 5.22 -10.56
N ILE A 22 10.37 6.30 -10.64
CA ILE A 22 10.59 7.53 -9.86
C ILE A 22 10.55 7.23 -8.36
N ALA A 23 9.48 6.56 -7.91
CA ALA A 23 9.30 6.23 -6.50
C ALA A 23 10.29 5.14 -6.04
N MET A 24 10.58 4.13 -6.86
CA MET A 24 11.56 3.08 -6.54
C MET A 24 12.97 3.66 -6.36
N LYS A 25 13.37 4.62 -7.21
CA LYS A 25 14.65 5.32 -7.04
C LYS A 25 14.66 6.10 -5.73
N ALA A 26 13.60 6.87 -5.44
CA ALA A 26 13.48 7.61 -4.18
C ALA A 26 13.53 6.69 -2.96
N PHE A 27 12.88 5.52 -3.02
CA PHE A 27 12.94 4.51 -1.96
C PHE A 27 14.36 3.98 -1.73
N ARG A 28 15.09 3.63 -2.80
CA ARG A 28 16.46 3.09 -2.71
C ARG A 28 17.46 4.12 -2.20
N ASP A 29 17.29 5.37 -2.60
CA ASP A 29 18.20 6.46 -2.23
C ASP A 29 17.84 7.12 -0.89
N GLY A 30 16.72 6.73 -0.27
CA GLY A 30 16.21 7.40 0.93
C GLY A 30 15.73 8.83 0.68
N THR A 31 15.32 9.15 -0.55
CA THR A 31 14.88 10.50 -0.93
C THR A 31 13.49 10.80 -0.36
N ARG A 32 13.41 11.90 0.39
CA ARG A 32 12.18 12.51 0.91
C ARG A 32 12.29 14.04 0.80
N PRO A 33 11.23 14.76 0.41
CA PRO A 33 9.96 14.23 -0.10
C PRO A 33 10.12 13.47 -1.42
N PHE A 34 9.12 12.66 -1.78
CA PHE A 34 9.12 12.00 -3.09
C PHE A 34 8.99 13.04 -4.21
N PRO A 35 9.66 12.83 -5.36
CA PRO A 35 9.48 13.68 -6.53
C PRO A 35 8.05 13.59 -7.09
N ASP A 36 7.59 14.68 -7.70
CA ASP A 36 6.33 14.65 -8.47
C ASP A 36 6.39 13.59 -9.58
N GLY A 37 5.26 12.94 -9.82
CA GLY A 37 5.17 11.76 -10.68
C GLY A 37 5.50 10.43 -9.99
N ALA A 38 5.92 10.44 -8.71
CA ALA A 38 6.03 9.21 -7.92
C ALA A 38 4.66 8.53 -7.79
N ILE A 39 4.61 7.22 -8.06
CA ILE A 39 3.40 6.40 -7.91
C ILE A 39 3.73 5.20 -7.05
N ILE A 40 2.93 4.99 -6.01
CA ILE A 40 3.00 3.83 -5.11
C ILE A 40 1.69 3.08 -5.23
N ALA A 41 1.76 1.77 -5.46
CA ALA A 41 0.61 0.88 -5.48
C ALA A 41 0.69 -0.09 -4.30
N ARG A 42 -0.42 -0.28 -3.60
CA ARG A 42 -0.56 -1.26 -2.52
C ARG A 42 -1.57 -2.30 -2.93
N LEU A 43 -1.11 -3.50 -3.17
CA LEU A 43 -1.95 -4.65 -3.47
C LEU A 43 -2.26 -5.36 -2.16
N ALA A 44 -3.50 -5.79 -1.96
CA ALA A 44 -3.91 -6.48 -0.75
C ALA A 44 -4.70 -7.76 -1.05
N TRP A 45 -4.42 -8.80 -0.27
CA TRP A 45 -5.07 -10.11 -0.34
C TRP A 45 -5.43 -10.59 1.04
N LYS A 46 -6.45 -11.44 1.15
CA LYS A 46 -6.75 -12.14 2.40
C LYS A 46 -5.57 -13.02 2.82
N TYR A 47 -5.20 -12.98 4.09
CA TYR A 47 -4.24 -13.91 4.69
C TYR A 47 -4.98 -15.21 5.03
N VAL A 48 -4.69 -16.30 4.31
CA VAL A 48 -5.40 -17.58 4.45
C VAL A 48 -4.42 -18.74 4.65
N PRO A 49 -4.81 -19.78 5.42
CA PRO A 49 -3.96 -20.98 5.56
C PRO A 49 -3.84 -21.71 4.22
N SER A 50 -2.64 -22.20 3.92
CA SER A 50 -2.39 -23.06 2.75
C SER A 50 -2.73 -24.51 3.09
N ALA A 51 -3.87 -25.01 2.61
CA ALA A 51 -4.29 -26.39 2.90
C ALA A 51 -3.30 -27.42 2.32
N GLU A 52 -2.77 -27.15 1.12
CA GLU A 52 -1.79 -27.99 0.44
C GLU A 52 -0.49 -28.11 1.25
N ASP A 53 0.11 -26.97 1.60
CA ASP A 53 1.37 -26.97 2.36
C ASP A 53 1.17 -27.57 3.76
N ASN A 54 0.08 -27.22 4.44
CA ASN A 54 -0.20 -27.72 5.77
C ASN A 54 -0.43 -29.23 5.78
N ALA A 55 -0.97 -29.82 4.70
CA ALA A 55 -1.07 -31.26 4.53
C ALA A 55 0.32 -31.91 4.42
N ILE A 56 1.24 -31.31 3.67
CA ILE A 56 2.63 -31.79 3.54
C ILE A 56 3.35 -31.74 4.89
N PHE A 57 3.17 -30.66 5.65
CA PHE A 57 3.85 -30.47 6.93
C PHE A 57 3.15 -31.13 8.12
N GLY A 58 1.93 -31.64 7.95
CA GLY A 58 1.13 -32.25 9.02
C GLY A 58 0.70 -31.30 10.13
N LYS A 59 0.80 -29.97 9.93
CA LYS A 59 0.40 -28.94 10.90
C LYS A 59 0.11 -27.61 10.20
N VAL A 60 -0.71 -26.78 10.83
CA VAL A 60 -0.97 -25.41 10.34
C VAL A 60 0.26 -24.54 10.59
N GLN A 61 0.97 -24.19 9.54
CA GLN A 61 2.12 -23.28 9.61
C GLN A 61 2.27 -22.37 8.38
N SER A 62 1.76 -22.80 7.22
CA SER A 62 1.88 -22.05 5.97
C SER A 62 0.62 -21.23 5.70
N PHE A 63 0.84 -19.99 5.26
CA PHE A 63 -0.21 -19.05 4.89
C PHE A 63 0.17 -18.33 3.61
N VAL A 64 -0.83 -18.04 2.80
CA VAL A 64 -0.66 -17.53 1.44
C VAL A 64 -1.64 -16.39 1.16
N ALA A 65 -1.40 -15.70 0.04
CA ALA A 65 -2.34 -14.73 -0.49
C ALA A 65 -3.59 -15.45 -1.03
N GLY A 66 -4.73 -15.20 -0.40
CA GLY A 66 -6.04 -15.62 -0.85
C GLY A 66 -6.65 -14.64 -1.86
N PRO A 67 -7.99 -14.51 -1.90
CA PRO A 67 -8.66 -13.56 -2.78
C PRO A 67 -8.16 -12.12 -2.57
N PRO A 68 -8.00 -11.33 -3.65
CA PRO A 68 -7.66 -9.92 -3.55
C PRO A 68 -8.78 -9.16 -2.84
N THR A 69 -8.42 -8.13 -2.07
CA THR A 69 -9.41 -7.28 -1.37
C THR A 69 -9.52 -5.93 -2.03
N ASN A 70 -8.41 -5.23 -2.20
CA ASN A 70 -8.34 -3.98 -2.92
C ASN A 70 -6.94 -3.72 -3.46
N VAL A 71 -6.86 -2.80 -4.41
CA VAL A 71 -5.64 -2.15 -4.83
C VAL A 71 -5.76 -0.67 -4.53
N GLN A 72 -4.77 -0.10 -3.87
CA GLN A 72 -4.72 1.33 -3.59
C GLN A 72 -3.54 1.97 -4.31
N PHE A 73 -3.72 3.23 -4.70
CA PHE A 73 -2.68 4.05 -5.32
C PHE A 73 -2.50 5.35 -4.54
N SER A 74 -1.23 5.76 -4.42
CA SER A 74 -0.81 7.09 -4.01
C SER A 74 0.01 7.71 -5.13
N VAL A 75 -0.38 8.91 -5.58
CA VAL A 75 0.27 9.63 -6.69
C VAL A 75 0.77 10.97 -6.18
N LYS A 76 2.06 11.26 -6.36
CA LYS A 76 2.66 12.54 -6.01
C LYS A 76 2.45 13.55 -7.12
N ASP A 77 1.79 14.65 -6.79
CA ASP A 77 1.70 15.86 -7.60
C ASP A 77 1.49 17.04 -6.63
N SER A 78 2.58 17.74 -6.34
CA SER A 78 2.64 18.80 -5.34
C SER A 78 1.68 19.96 -5.63
N GLN A 79 1.39 20.22 -6.90
CA GLN A 79 0.48 21.30 -7.31
C GLN A 79 -0.97 20.82 -7.30
N LYS A 80 -1.27 19.69 -7.95
CA LYS A 80 -2.63 19.17 -8.07
C LYS A 80 -3.22 18.73 -6.73
N TYR A 81 -2.38 18.19 -5.85
CA TYR A 81 -2.80 17.63 -4.56
C TYR A 81 -2.29 18.46 -3.37
N ALA A 82 -2.13 19.77 -3.54
CA ALA A 82 -1.65 20.67 -2.48
C ALA A 82 -2.46 20.55 -1.17
N ALA A 83 -3.79 20.37 -1.26
CA ALA A 83 -4.68 20.22 -0.10
C ALA A 83 -4.44 18.93 0.71
N THR A 84 -3.79 17.94 0.12
CA THR A 84 -3.48 16.63 0.72
C THR A 84 -1.97 16.41 0.79
N SER A 85 -1.22 17.50 0.97
CA SER A 85 0.24 17.48 1.11
C SER A 85 0.99 16.88 -0.10
N GLY A 86 0.44 17.09 -1.28
CA GLY A 86 0.99 16.67 -2.56
C GLY A 86 0.65 15.24 -2.96
N TRP A 87 -0.24 14.55 -2.24
CA TRP A 87 -0.60 13.16 -2.52
C TRP A 87 -2.07 13.00 -2.91
N GLY A 88 -2.31 12.41 -4.08
CA GLY A 88 -3.62 11.92 -4.51
C GLY A 88 -3.78 10.46 -4.13
N PHE A 89 -4.99 10.06 -3.70
CA PHE A 89 -5.30 8.70 -3.27
C PHE A 89 -6.42 8.09 -4.11
N GLY A 90 -6.30 6.80 -4.41
CA GLY A 90 -7.35 6.04 -5.10
C GLY A 90 -7.42 4.61 -4.59
N GLN A 91 -8.63 4.05 -4.56
CA GLN A 91 -8.88 2.66 -4.18
C GLN A 91 -9.69 1.96 -5.28
N PHE A 92 -9.36 0.70 -5.52
CA PHE A 92 -9.98 -0.15 -6.52
C PHE A 92 -10.37 -1.48 -5.88
N GLU A 93 -11.59 -1.91 -6.17
CA GLU A 93 -12.19 -3.17 -5.70
C GLU A 93 -12.75 -3.87 -6.93
N ASP A 94 -12.44 -5.17 -7.08
CA ASP A 94 -12.84 -5.97 -8.24
C ASP A 94 -12.52 -5.32 -9.60
N GLY A 95 -11.35 -4.67 -9.67
CA GLY A 95 -10.85 -3.99 -10.87
C GLY A 95 -11.57 -2.67 -11.20
N LYS A 96 -12.46 -2.18 -10.33
CA LYS A 96 -13.21 -0.93 -10.53
C LYS A 96 -12.80 0.12 -9.51
N PRO A 97 -12.76 1.42 -9.88
CA PRO A 97 -12.49 2.48 -8.92
C PRO A 97 -13.65 2.59 -7.93
N ASN A 98 -13.33 2.59 -6.64
CA ASN A 98 -14.29 2.97 -5.61
C ASN A 98 -14.45 4.50 -5.64
N ARG A 99 -15.69 4.98 -5.75
CA ARG A 99 -16.05 6.40 -5.90
C ARG A 99 -16.69 6.99 -4.64
N ASP A 100 -16.70 6.25 -3.53
CA ASP A 100 -17.20 6.74 -2.25
C ASP A 100 -16.30 7.87 -1.73
N GLU A 101 -16.83 9.10 -1.71
CA GLU A 101 -16.12 10.28 -1.24
C GLU A 101 -15.81 10.23 0.25
N ALA A 102 -16.68 9.63 1.07
CA ALA A 102 -16.45 9.49 2.50
C ALA A 102 -15.25 8.57 2.75
N LEU A 103 -15.16 7.47 2.02
CA LEU A 103 -14.00 6.57 2.08
C LEU A 103 -12.73 7.28 1.61
N LEU A 104 -12.74 7.87 0.41
CA LEU A 104 -11.54 8.51 -0.17
C LEU A 104 -11.08 9.71 0.68
N GLY A 105 -12.01 10.41 1.32
CA GLY A 105 -11.72 11.50 2.25
C GLY A 105 -10.96 11.07 3.51
N THR A 106 -10.92 9.77 3.84
CA THR A 106 -10.18 9.26 5.01
C THR A 106 -8.68 9.10 4.76
N CYS A 107 -8.23 9.00 3.50
CA CYS A 107 -6.86 8.63 3.18
C CYS A 107 -5.85 9.70 3.65
N ALA A 108 -6.04 10.95 3.23
CA ALA A 108 -5.09 12.02 3.56
C ALA A 108 -5.00 12.29 5.08
N PRO A 109 -6.10 12.39 5.85
CA PRO A 109 -6.02 12.54 7.31
C PRO A 109 -5.32 11.37 8.02
N CYS A 110 -5.50 10.14 7.53
CA CYS A 110 -4.79 8.97 8.07
C CYS A 110 -3.28 9.06 7.81
N HIS A 111 -2.89 9.40 6.58
CA HIS A 111 -1.48 9.57 6.19
C HIS A 111 -0.81 10.78 6.84
N ALA A 112 -1.56 11.84 7.13
CA ALA A 112 -1.08 13.03 7.83
C ALA A 112 -0.67 12.77 9.29
N ARG A 113 -0.96 11.58 9.84
CA ARG A 113 -0.48 11.16 11.17
C ARG A 113 1.02 10.88 11.19
N LEU A 114 1.63 10.66 10.01
CA LEU A 114 3.08 10.51 9.90
C LEU A 114 3.79 11.87 10.00
N PRO A 115 5.04 11.89 10.50
CA PRO A 115 5.88 13.06 10.41
C PRO A 115 6.05 13.52 8.97
N LYS A 116 6.09 14.85 8.74
CA LYS A 116 6.35 15.43 7.42
C LYS A 116 7.66 14.93 6.78
N ALA A 117 8.65 14.57 7.59
CA ALA A 117 9.93 14.00 7.15
C ALA A 117 9.78 12.67 6.40
N GLU A 118 8.73 11.89 6.71
CA GLU A 118 8.41 10.63 6.01
C GLU A 118 7.64 10.86 4.70
N ASP A 119 7.33 12.11 4.39
CA ASP A 119 6.48 12.54 3.27
C ASP A 119 5.14 11.79 3.21
N PHE A 120 4.58 11.49 4.39
CA PHE A 120 3.28 10.85 4.56
C PHE A 120 3.18 9.44 3.94
N VAL A 121 4.32 8.73 3.79
CA VAL A 121 4.37 7.35 3.29
C VAL A 121 4.87 6.41 4.39
N PHE A 122 4.02 5.48 4.84
CA PHE A 122 4.34 4.52 5.91
C PHE A 122 5.38 3.48 5.54
N THR A 123 5.51 3.19 4.24
CA THR A 123 6.35 2.10 3.77
C THR A 123 7.81 2.53 3.74
N HIS A 124 8.70 1.67 4.22
CA HIS A 124 10.13 1.76 3.97
C HIS A 124 10.54 0.71 2.95
N TYR A 125 11.63 0.99 2.24
CA TYR A 125 12.21 0.02 1.31
C TYR A 125 12.75 -1.18 2.08
N ALA A 126 12.30 -2.39 1.70
CA ALA A 126 12.75 -3.66 2.25
C ALA A 126 13.16 -4.55 1.07
N PRO A 127 14.47 -4.63 0.76
CA PRO A 127 14.99 -5.45 -0.34
C PRO A 127 14.82 -6.95 -0.10
#